data_AF-G0QFW1-F1
#
_entry.id   AF-G0QFW1-F1
#
_cell.length_a   1.000
_cell.length_b   1.000
_cell.length_c   1.000
_cell.angle_alpha   90.00
_cell.angle_beta   90.00
_cell.angle_gamma   90.00
#
_symmetry.space_group_name_H-M   'P 1'
#
loop_
_entity.id
_entity.type
_entity.pdbx_description
1 polymer ?
#
loop_
_entity_poly.entity_id
_entity_poly.type
_entity_poly.pdbx_seq_one_letter_code
_entity_poly.pdbx_strand_id
1 'polypeptide(L)'
;RFDLTMLNSLLWMVDDAPAFYDYDDDIESGAESEMPLGGKPLPVISNSFGRSVSDYARNPTKKKSRYLEGTSRAIFSAMDKQGWEEPIALDGTIENPEIYHVTEDTVEEIHVDKAYGEVRQRVQ
;
A
#
# COMPACT_ATOMS: atom_id res chain seq x y z
N ARG A 1 -13.75 -6.61 -1.10
CA ARG A 1 -12.49 -7.23 -1.52
C ARG A 1 -11.51 -6.07 -1.60
N PHE A 2 -10.34 -6.16 -0.98
CA PHE A 2 -9.34 -5.09 -1.08
C PHE A 2 -8.76 -5.10 -2.50
N ASP A 3 -8.71 -3.95 -3.17
CA ASP A 3 -8.35 -3.81 -4.59
C ASP A 3 -7.45 -2.57 -4.83
N LEU A 4 -7.10 -2.34 -6.11
CA LEU A 4 -6.24 -1.22 -6.53
C LEU A 4 -6.80 0.15 -6.12
N THR A 5 -8.13 0.30 -6.14
CA THR A 5 -8.78 1.54 -5.72
C THR A 5 -8.54 1.80 -4.24
N MET A 6 -8.64 0.76 -3.40
CA MET A 6 -8.35 0.89 -1.97
C MET A 6 -6.87 1.18 -1.71
N LEU A 7 -5.94 0.58 -2.46
CA LEU A 7 -4.51 0.91 -2.36
C LEU A 7 -4.25 2.37 -2.75
N ASN A 8 -4.83 2.83 -3.85
CA ASN A 8 -4.74 4.23 -4.26
C ASN A 8 -5.26 5.17 -3.16
N SER A 9 -6.42 4.86 -2.56
CA SER A 9 -6.94 5.64 -1.44
C SER A 9 -5.96 5.70 -0.26
N LEU A 10 -5.25 4.60 0.06
CA LEU A 10 -4.23 4.61 1.10
C LEU A 10 -3.05 5.52 0.75
N LEU A 11 -2.63 5.56 -0.51
CA LEU A 11 -1.52 6.41 -0.96
C LEU A 11 -1.92 7.89 -0.94
N TRP A 12 -3.14 8.23 -1.38
CA TRP A 12 -3.66 9.61 -1.30
C TRP A 12 -3.86 10.10 0.14
N MET A 13 -4.10 9.21 1.11
CA MET A 13 -4.12 9.59 2.53
C MET A 13 -2.78 10.16 3.03
N VAL A 14 -1.67 9.89 2.34
CA VAL A 14 -0.35 10.45 2.67
C VAL A 14 -0.23 11.90 2.17
N ASP A 15 -0.83 12.20 1.02
CA ASP A 15 -0.82 13.53 0.38
C ASP A 15 -1.69 14.53 1.16
N ASP A 16 -2.86 14.10 1.65
CA ASP A 16 -3.76 14.91 2.48
C ASP A 16 -3.36 14.99 3.97
N ALA A 17 -2.31 14.29 4.40
CA ALA A 17 -1.83 14.40 5.77
C ALA A 17 -1.01 15.68 5.93
N PRO A 18 -1.45 16.68 6.73
CA PRO A 18 -0.72 17.94 6.87
C PRO A 18 0.72 17.64 7.26
N ALA A 19 1.62 18.15 6.42
CA ALA A 19 3.06 18.05 6.52
C ALA A 19 3.54 18.28 7.96
N PHE A 20 3.92 17.20 8.64
CA PHE A 20 4.74 17.26 9.86
C PHE A 20 6.23 17.08 9.54
N TYR A 21 6.62 17.30 8.28
CA TYR A 21 7.99 17.50 7.86
C TYR A 21 8.06 18.77 7.04
N ASP A 22 8.66 19.77 7.67
CA ASP A 22 9.21 20.98 7.06
C ASP A 22 10.17 20.55 5.93
N TYR A 23 9.76 20.80 4.69
CA TYR A 23 10.61 20.85 3.51
C TYR A 23 10.28 22.17 2.84
N ASP A 24 11.13 23.18 3.05
CA ASP A 24 11.26 24.46 2.33
C ASP A 24 10.00 25.03 1.64
N ASP A 25 9.60 26.23 2.08
CA ASP A 25 8.41 27.04 1.78
C ASP A 25 8.09 27.38 0.29
N ASP A 26 8.63 26.69 -0.71
CA ASP A 26 8.51 27.10 -2.13
C ASP A 26 7.95 26.05 -3.12
N ILE A 27 7.41 24.90 -2.67
CA ILE A 27 6.78 23.93 -3.59
C ILE A 27 5.34 23.64 -3.20
N GLU A 28 4.44 24.46 -3.73
CA GLU A 28 3.04 24.09 -3.94
C GLU A 28 2.99 22.96 -4.99
N SER A 29 3.10 21.69 -4.57
CA SER A 29 2.79 20.57 -5.46
C SER A 29 1.33 20.17 -5.32
N GLY A 30 0.43 21.07 -5.73
CA GLY A 30 -0.94 20.72 -6.12
C GLY A 30 -1.00 19.93 -7.44
N ALA A 31 -0.03 19.03 -7.65
CA ALA A 31 -0.01 18.15 -8.80
C ALA A 31 -0.68 16.85 -8.39
N GLU A 32 -1.95 16.70 -8.74
CA GLU A 32 -2.61 15.39 -8.81
C GLU A 32 -1.83 14.51 -9.80
N SER A 33 -0.73 13.92 -9.33
CA SER A 33 0.08 13.01 -10.12
C SER A 33 -0.73 11.74 -10.28
N GLU A 34 -1.24 11.50 -11.49
CA GLU A 34 -1.81 10.21 -11.85
C GLU A 34 -0.78 9.13 -11.52
N MET A 35 -1.03 8.36 -10.45
CA MET A 35 -0.15 7.25 -10.10
C MET A 35 -0.05 6.31 -11.31
N PRO A 36 1.15 6.01 -11.82
CA PRO A 36 1.38 5.32 -13.08
C PRO A 36 1.15 3.80 -12.97
N LEU A 37 -0.05 3.40 -12.54
CA LEU A 37 -0.44 1.98 -12.42
C LEU A 37 -1.03 1.41 -13.74
N GLY A 38 -1.00 2.18 -14.83
CA GLY A 38 -1.53 1.78 -16.13
C GLY A 38 -0.63 0.77 -16.85
N GLY A 39 -0.97 -0.53 -16.75
CA GLY A 39 -0.39 -1.60 -17.58
C GLY A 39 0.71 -2.46 -16.96
N LYS A 40 1.00 -2.28 -15.67
CA LYS A 40 2.05 -3.00 -14.92
C LYS A 40 1.47 -4.01 -13.94
N PRO A 41 2.22 -5.06 -13.53
CA PRO A 41 1.70 -6.08 -12.62
C PRO A 41 1.19 -5.44 -11.34
N LEU A 42 -0.07 -5.69 -11.05
CA LEU A 42 -0.76 -5.10 -9.91
C LEU A 42 -0.11 -5.61 -8.61
N PRO A 43 0.06 -4.74 -7.61
CA PRO A 43 0.60 -5.16 -6.33
C PRO A 43 -0.24 -6.28 -5.71
N VAL A 44 0.43 -7.20 -5.02
CA VAL A 44 -0.23 -8.34 -4.37
C VAL A 44 -0.65 -7.92 -2.97
N ILE A 45 -1.93 -8.13 -2.66
CA ILE A 45 -2.44 -7.93 -1.29
C ILE A 45 -2.83 -9.28 -0.70
N SER A 46 -2.23 -9.60 0.44
CA SER A 46 -2.58 -10.81 1.20
C SER A 46 -4.01 -10.75 1.76
N ASN A 47 -4.54 -11.94 2.09
CA ASN A 47 -5.82 -12.07 2.79
C ASN A 47 -5.79 -11.42 4.17
N SER A 48 -4.67 -11.53 4.89
CA SER A 48 -4.44 -10.95 6.22
C SER A 48 -4.57 -9.44 6.19
N PHE A 49 -3.81 -8.80 5.30
CA PHE A 49 -3.81 -7.35 5.17
C PHE A 49 -5.16 -6.83 4.67
N GLY A 50 -5.71 -7.43 3.60
CA GLY A 50 -7.01 -7.04 3.05
C GLY A 50 -8.17 -7.20 4.05
N ARG A 51 -8.12 -8.22 4.93
CA ARG A 51 -9.10 -8.38 6.02
C ARG A 51 -8.94 -7.30 7.08
N SER A 52 -7.71 -6.94 7.45
CA SER A 52 -7.45 -5.89 8.44
C SER A 52 -8.00 -4.53 7.98
N VAL A 53 -7.78 -4.16 6.71
CA VAL A 53 -8.38 -2.92 6.16
C VAL A 53 -9.91 -3.01 6.08
N SER A 54 -10.45 -4.17 5.68
CA SER A 54 -11.91 -4.38 5.65
C SER A 54 -12.55 -4.28 7.03
N ASP A 55 -11.86 -4.76 8.08
CA ASP A 55 -12.30 -4.64 9.46
C ASP A 55 -12.28 -3.18 9.94
N TYR A 56 -11.24 -2.42 9.59
CA TYR A 56 -11.22 -0.99 9.84
C TYR A 56 -12.39 -0.27 9.15
N ALA A 57 -12.64 -0.55 7.86
CA ALA A 57 -13.72 0.10 7.12
C ALA A 57 -15.11 -0.16 7.73
N ARG A 58 -15.30 -1.34 8.34
CA ARG A 58 -16.56 -1.69 9.04
C ARG A 58 -16.62 -1.12 10.45
N ASN A 59 -15.48 -1.03 11.13
CA ASN A 59 -15.38 -0.66 12.54
C ASN A 59 -14.26 0.37 12.76
N PRO A 60 -14.42 1.61 12.25
CA PRO A 60 -13.39 2.63 12.36
C PRO A 60 -13.26 3.10 13.82
N THR A 61 -12.03 3.27 14.28
CA THR A 61 -11.73 3.87 15.59
C THR A 61 -10.57 4.84 15.46
N LYS A 62 -10.47 5.82 16.37
CA LYS A 62 -9.34 6.77 16.39
C LYS A 62 -7.98 6.05 16.44
N LYS A 63 -7.90 4.93 17.17
CA LYS A 63 -6.67 4.14 17.26
C LYS A 63 -6.32 3.49 15.91
N LYS A 64 -7.30 2.85 15.26
CA LYS A 64 -7.10 2.22 13.95
C LYS A 64 -6.84 3.23 12.83
N SER A 65 -7.39 4.45 12.90
CA SER A 65 -7.08 5.53 11.95
C SER A 65 -5.58 5.85 11.95
N ARG A 66 -4.97 5.98 13.13
CA ARG A 66 -3.52 6.25 13.26
C ARG A 66 -2.67 5.12 12.69
N TYR A 67 -3.08 3.87 12.88
CA TYR A 67 -2.42 2.72 12.30
C TYR A 67 -2.54 2.70 10.77
N LEU A 68 -3.71 3.05 10.25
CA LEU A 68 -3.94 3.18 8.82
C LEU A 68 -3.06 4.28 8.21
N GLU A 69 -3.02 5.46 8.81
CA GLU A 69 -2.15 6.57 8.40
C GLU A 69 -0.66 6.18 8.42
N GLY A 70 -0.22 5.51 9.49
CA GLY A 70 1.15 5.01 9.59
C GLY A 70 1.48 3.97 8.51
N THR A 71 0.55 3.06 8.23
CA THR A 71 0.67 2.06 7.18
C THR A 71 0.73 2.70 5.79
N SER A 72 -0.18 3.64 5.50
CA SER A 72 -0.19 4.42 4.27
C SER A 72 1.17 5.07 4.01
N ARG A 73 1.75 5.73 5.02
CA ARG A 73 3.09 6.36 4.94
C ARG A 73 4.20 5.33 4.70
N ALA A 74 4.12 4.17 5.34
CA ALA A 74 5.10 3.10 5.14
C ALA A 74 5.06 2.56 3.71
N ILE A 75 3.86 2.35 3.14
CA ILE A 75 3.68 1.91 1.75
C ILE A 75 4.22 2.97 0.79
N PHE A 76 3.85 4.23 0.98
CA PHE A 76 4.36 5.34 0.18
C PHE A 76 5.89 5.40 0.20
N SER A 77 6.51 5.36 1.40
CA SER A 77 7.97 5.41 1.52
C SER A 77 8.66 4.21 0.87
N ALA A 78 8.03 3.03 0.89
CA ALA A 78 8.57 1.86 0.22
C ALA A 78 8.54 2.02 -1.31
N MET A 79 7.43 2.52 -1.86
CA MET A 79 7.29 2.78 -3.31
C MET A 79 8.23 3.90 -3.77
N ASP A 80 8.36 4.98 -2.99
CA ASP A 80 9.24 6.10 -3.30
C ASP A 80 10.71 5.69 -3.35
N LYS A 81 11.15 4.83 -2.41
CA LYS A 81 12.55 4.34 -2.37
C LYS A 81 12.89 3.34 -3.47
N GLN A 82 11.95 2.47 -3.82
CA GLN A 82 12.19 1.38 -4.77
C GLN A 82 11.91 1.80 -6.22
N GLY A 83 11.04 2.80 -6.40
CA GLY A 83 10.47 3.17 -7.68
C GLY A 83 8.99 2.81 -7.73
N TRP A 84 8.17 3.78 -8.11
CA TRP A 84 6.72 3.66 -8.26
C TRP A 84 6.26 2.60 -9.26
N GLU A 85 7.19 2.12 -10.08
CA GLU A 85 6.96 1.16 -11.14
C GLU A 85 7.27 -0.28 -10.71
N GLU A 86 7.95 -0.48 -9.58
CA GLU A 86 8.32 -1.79 -9.08
C GLU A 86 7.17 -2.40 -8.27
N PRO A 87 6.76 -3.66 -8.54
CA PRO A 87 5.66 -4.24 -7.83
C PRO A 87 6.01 -4.51 -6.36
N ILE A 88 4.99 -4.34 -5.51
CA ILE A 88 5.08 -4.64 -4.09
C ILE A 88 4.06 -5.71 -3.69
N ALA A 89 4.35 -6.43 -2.62
CA ALA A 89 3.42 -7.31 -1.95
C ALA A 89 3.17 -6.87 -0.50
N LEU A 90 1.92 -6.88 -0.07
CA LEU A 90 1.46 -6.41 1.23
C LEU A 90 0.92 -7.58 2.08
N ASP A 91 1.55 -7.84 3.22
CA ASP A 91 1.11 -8.79 4.24
C ASP A 91 0.98 -8.14 5.64
N GLY A 92 0.59 -8.93 6.64
CA GLY A 92 0.37 -8.46 8.00
C GLY A 92 -0.97 -7.76 8.16
N THR A 93 -0.98 -6.62 8.84
CA THR A 93 -2.18 -5.87 9.22
C THR A 93 -1.91 -4.36 9.16
N ILE A 94 -2.94 -3.51 9.26
CA ILE A 94 -2.72 -2.05 9.37
C ILE A 94 -1.97 -1.68 10.66
N GLU A 95 -2.02 -2.52 11.69
CA GLU A 95 -1.29 -2.32 12.94
C GLU A 95 0.18 -2.75 12.87
N ASN A 96 0.47 -3.73 12.01
CA ASN A 96 1.81 -4.28 11.78
C ASN A 96 1.92 -4.69 10.31
N PRO A 97 2.14 -3.72 9.40
CA PRO A 97 2.21 -3.98 7.97
C PRO A 97 3.55 -4.62 7.62
N GLU A 98 3.52 -5.54 6.66
CA GLU A 98 4.70 -6.11 6.05
C GLU A 98 4.67 -5.77 4.57
N ILE A 99 5.72 -5.09 4.10
CA ILE A 99 5.83 -4.59 2.74
C ILE A 99 7.04 -5.28 2.11
N TYR A 100 6.81 -5.98 1.01
CA TYR A 100 7.83 -6.71 0.29
C TYR A 100 7.97 -6.14 -1.10
N HIS A 101 9.20 -6.04 -1.55
CA HIS A 101 9.52 -5.78 -2.94
C HIS A 101 9.58 -7.11 -3.67
N VAL A 102 8.90 -7.21 -4.80
CA VAL A 102 8.73 -8.47 -5.53
C VAL A 102 9.00 -8.24 -7.00
N THR A 103 9.23 -9.32 -7.75
CA THR A 103 9.31 -9.25 -9.21
C THR A 103 7.93 -9.41 -9.84
N GLU A 104 7.82 -9.06 -11.11
CA GLU A 104 6.60 -9.31 -11.91
C GLU A 104 6.22 -10.80 -11.91
N ASP A 105 7.21 -11.69 -12.05
CA ASP A 105 7.02 -13.15 -12.03
C ASP A 105 6.40 -13.63 -10.71
N THR A 106 6.91 -13.13 -9.58
CA THR A 106 6.37 -13.48 -8.25
C THR A 106 4.92 -13.01 -8.08
N VAL A 107 4.59 -11.81 -8.60
CA VAL A 107 3.21 -11.32 -8.60
C VAL A 107 2.30 -12.22 -9.43
N GLU A 108 2.73 -12.57 -10.63
CA GLU A 108 1.97 -13.43 -11.54
C GLU A 108 1.73 -14.81 -10.94
N GLU A 109 2.76 -15.44 -10.36
CA GLU A 109 2.65 -16.74 -9.68
C GLU A 109 1.59 -16.70 -8.57
N ILE A 110 1.62 -15.67 -7.71
CA ILE A 110 0.64 -15.52 -6.63
C ILE A 110 -0.78 -15.34 -7.19
N HIS A 111 -0.93 -14.58 -8.29
CA HIS A 111 -2.23 -14.36 -8.94
C HIS A 111 -2.79 -15.61 -9.60
N VAL A 112 -1.96 -16.35 -10.34
CA VAL A 112 -2.34 -17.59 -11.01
C VAL A 112 -2.77 -18.64 -9.99
N ASP A 113 -2.00 -18.81 -8.92
CA ASP A 113 -2.28 -19.78 -7.87
C ASP A 113 -3.37 -19.33 -6.89
N LYS A 114 -3.79 -18.06 -6.96
CA LYS A 114 -4.67 -17.40 -5.98
C LYS A 114 -4.14 -17.53 -4.55
N ALA A 115 -2.81 -17.53 -4.40
CA ALA A 115 -2.11 -17.83 -3.17
C ALA A 115 -2.03 -16.62 -2.21
N TYR A 116 -3.09 -15.82 -2.12
CA TYR A 116 -3.14 -14.62 -1.27
C TYR A 116 -3.06 -14.92 0.24
N GLY A 117 -3.18 -16.19 0.65
CA GLY A 117 -2.94 -16.64 2.03
C GLY A 117 -1.48 -16.99 2.32
N GLU A 118 -0.62 -17.01 1.29
CA GLU A 118 0.76 -17.49 1.34
C GLU A 118 1.76 -16.40 0.93
N VAL A 119 1.32 -15.14 0.86
CA VAL A 119 2.15 -14.02 0.36
C VAL A 119 3.50 -13.99 1.06
N ARG A 120 3.54 -13.94 2.41
CA ARG A 120 4.80 -14.00 3.17
C ARG A 120 5.71 -15.17 2.80
N GLN A 121 5.17 -16.34 2.45
CA GLN A 121 5.98 -17.53 2.14
C GLN A 121 6.57 -17.47 0.73
N ARG A 122 5.92 -16.77 -0.19
CA ARG A 122 6.29 -16.70 -1.61
C ARG A 122 7.20 -15.52 -1.96
N VAL A 123 7.36 -14.59 -1.03
CA VAL A 123 8.17 -13.36 -1.21
C VAL A 123 9.46 -13.35 -0.37
N GLN A 124 9.78 -14.48 0.29
CA GLN A 124 10.98 -14.68 1.12
C GLN A 124 12.14 -15.28 0.33
#